data_AF-A0A975AY37-F1
#
_entry.id   AF-A0A975AY37-F1
#
_cell.length_a   1.000
_cell.length_b   1.000
_cell.length_c   1.000
_cell.angle_alpha   90.00
_cell.angle_beta   90.00
_cell.angle_gamma   90.00
#
_symmetry.space_group_name_H-M   'P 1'
#
loop_
_entity.id
_entity.type
_entity.pdbx_description
1 polymer ?
#
loop_
_entity_poly.entity_id
_entity_poly.type
_entity_poly.pdbx_seq_one_letter_code
_entity_poly.pdbx_strand_id
1 'polypeptide(L)'
;MSRSVLLQLARDSIAEVFEAQHTIDKNELITLHPLLAQPVSVVVNLYINNELKGSSSSLDNESTLINNIILCAKKAAFEDPNSEVLTTSQYLHAEVELILQTPDGEISERDPAIIS
;
A
#
# COMPACT_ATOMS: atom_id res chain seq x y z
N MET A 1 6.97 17.57 3.23
CA MET A 1 7.73 16.32 3.05
C MET A 1 7.17 15.64 1.83
N SER A 2 8.00 15.37 0.82
CA SER A 2 7.59 14.73 -0.43
C SER A 2 7.18 13.29 -0.14
N ARG A 3 5.87 13.01 -0.14
CA ARG A 3 5.33 11.66 0.02
C ARG A 3 5.83 10.80 -1.14
N SER A 4 6.39 9.63 -0.83
CA SER A 4 6.82 8.67 -1.86
C SER A 4 5.62 8.28 -2.74
N VAL A 5 5.85 8.22 -4.05
CA VAL A 5 4.81 7.84 -5.04
C VAL A 5 4.21 6.48 -4.69
N LEU A 6 5.01 5.58 -4.10
CA LEU A 6 4.60 4.25 -3.69
C LEU A 6 3.58 4.29 -2.53
N LEU A 7 3.83 5.15 -1.54
CA LEU A 7 2.94 5.32 -0.40
C LEU A 7 1.64 6.02 -0.80
N GLN A 8 1.73 7.01 -1.70
CA GLN A 8 0.55 7.64 -2.28
C GLN A 8 -0.29 6.62 -3.04
N LEU A 9 0.34 5.78 -3.87
CA LEU A 9 -0.34 4.71 -4.58
C LEU A 9 -1.04 3.72 -3.64
N ALA A 10 -0.38 3.30 -2.56
CA ALA A 10 -0.97 2.41 -1.56
C ALA A 10 -2.24 3.03 -0.95
N ARG A 11 -2.21 4.32 -0.63
CA ARG A 11 -3.36 5.07 -0.13
C ARG A 11 -4.47 5.20 -1.15
N ASP A 12 -4.14 5.60 -2.37
CA ASP A 12 -5.10 5.74 -3.46
C ASP A 12 -5.80 4.40 -3.72
N SER A 13 -5.07 3.29 -3.57
CA SER A 13 -5.62 1.94 -3.76
C SER A 13 -6.68 1.59 -2.74
N ILE A 14 -6.48 2.02 -1.49
CA ILE A 14 -7.46 1.83 -0.41
C ILE A 14 -8.64 2.78 -0.60
N ALA A 15 -8.38 4.04 -0.94
CA ALA A 15 -9.41 5.05 -1.20
C ALA A 15 -10.31 4.66 -2.37
N GLU A 16 -9.76 4.11 -3.45
CA GLU A 16 -10.50 3.59 -4.61
C GLU A 16 -11.56 2.55 -4.21
N VAL A 17 -11.29 1.71 -3.20
CA VAL A 17 -12.27 0.74 -2.68
C VAL A 17 -13.38 1.45 -1.90
N PHE A 18 -13.06 2.46 -1.09
CA PHE A 18 -14.05 3.24 -0.36
C PHE A 18 -14.94 4.09 -1.26
N GLU A 19 -14.36 4.70 -2.29
CA GLU A 19 -15.07 5.58 -3.24
C GLU A 19 -15.75 4.80 -4.37
N ALA A 20 -15.45 3.50 -4.51
CA ALA A 20 -15.87 2.65 -5.62
C ALA A 20 -15.55 3.26 -7.00
N GLN A 21 -14.43 4.00 -7.10
CA GLN A 21 -13.98 4.71 -8.29
C GLN A 21 -12.60 4.23 -8.70
N HIS A 22 -12.46 3.82 -9.95
CA HIS A 22 -11.16 3.39 -10.48
C HIS A 22 -10.34 4.62 -10.91
N THR A 23 -9.45 5.09 -10.04
CA THR A 23 -8.69 6.34 -10.24
C THR A 23 -7.22 6.09 -10.58
N ILE A 24 -6.72 4.87 -10.37
CA ILE A 24 -5.29 4.54 -10.57
C ILE A 24 -5.04 4.10 -12.02
N ASP A 25 -4.37 4.95 -12.81
CA ASP A 25 -3.82 4.55 -14.12
C ASP A 25 -2.42 3.94 -13.95
N LYS A 26 -2.38 2.60 -13.95
CA LYS A 26 -1.13 1.84 -13.81
C LYS A 26 -0.16 2.08 -14.96
N ASN A 27 -0.66 2.28 -16.18
CA ASN A 27 0.18 2.40 -17.38
C ASN A 27 0.89 3.76 -17.41
N GLU A 28 0.17 4.82 -17.03
CA GLU A 28 0.75 6.16 -16.92
C GLU A 28 1.85 6.19 -15.85
N LEU A 29 1.60 5.59 -14.69
CA LEU A 29 2.58 5.50 -13.59
C LEU A 29 3.83 4.71 -13.97
N ILE A 30 3.68 3.58 -14.67
CA ILE A 30 4.83 2.81 -15.18
C ILE A 30 5.63 3.62 -16.20
N THR A 31 4.96 4.41 -17.05
CA THR A 31 5.60 5.26 -18.05
C THR A 31 6.41 6.38 -17.39
N LEU A 32 5.86 6.99 -16.34
CA LEU A 32 6.54 8.03 -15.54
C LEU A 32 7.67 7.44 -14.68
N HIS A 33 7.48 6.24 -14.16
CA HIS A 33 8.41 5.57 -13.25
C HIS A 33 8.62 4.10 -13.65
N PRO A 34 9.57 3.80 -14.55
CA PRO A 34 9.85 2.44 -15.01
C PRO A 34 10.25 1.46 -13.89
N LEU A 35 10.75 1.98 -12.76
CA LEU A 35 11.07 1.20 -11.56
C LEU A 35 9.84 0.47 -10.98
N LEU A 36 8.63 0.98 -11.22
CA LEU A 36 7.37 0.38 -10.76
C LEU A 36 7.01 -0.92 -11.50
N ALA A 37 7.63 -1.18 -12.65
CA ALA A 37 7.47 -2.40 -13.41
C ALA A 37 8.40 -3.53 -12.93
N GLN A 38 9.26 -3.29 -11.94
CA GLN A 38 10.16 -4.32 -11.46
C GLN A 38 9.44 -5.39 -10.61
N PRO A 39 9.86 -6.65 -10.70
CA PRO A 39 9.40 -7.73 -9.84
C PRO A 39 10.02 -7.59 -8.44
N VAL A 40 9.28 -7.00 -7.51
CA VAL A 40 9.74 -6.77 -6.13
C VAL A 40 8.65 -7.20 -5.15
N SER A 41 9.06 -7.95 -4.13
CA SER A 41 8.17 -8.31 -3.02
C SER A 41 7.93 -7.12 -2.11
N VAL A 42 6.67 -6.91 -1.72
CA VAL A 42 6.27 -5.82 -0.84
C VAL A 42 5.45 -6.34 0.33
N VAL A 43 5.54 -5.63 1.44
CA VAL A 43 4.64 -5.81 2.58
C VAL A 43 4.01 -4.46 2.88
N VAL A 44 2.68 -4.44 3.01
CA VAL A 44 1.92 -3.27 3.42
C VAL A 44 1.36 -3.55 4.81
N ASN A 45 1.69 -2.69 5.76
CA ASN A 45 1.14 -2.71 7.11
C ASN A 45 0.33 -1.44 7.34
N LEU A 46 -0.81 -1.59 8.01
CA LEU A 46 -1.67 -0.49 8.42
C LEU A 46 -1.66 -0.39 9.92
N TYR A 47 -1.37 0.80 10.45
CA TYR A 47 -1.36 1.08 11.88
C TYR A 47 -2.40 2.14 12.23
N ILE A 48 -3.10 1.96 13.34
CA ILE A 48 -3.96 3.00 13.92
C ILE A 48 -3.59 3.13 15.38
N ASN A 49 -3.23 4.34 15.83
CA ASN A 49 -2.75 4.58 17.19
C ASN A 49 -1.61 3.61 17.59
N ASN A 50 -0.65 3.37 16.70
CA ASN A 50 0.43 2.39 16.82
C ASN A 50 0.02 0.91 16.92
N GLU A 51 -1.27 0.56 16.79
CA GLU A 51 -1.72 -0.83 16.72
C GLU A 51 -1.78 -1.31 15.28
N LEU A 52 -1.23 -2.50 15.01
CA LEU A 52 -1.36 -3.14 13.70
C LEU A 52 -2.82 -3.51 13.46
N LYS A 53 -3.42 -2.91 12.43
CA LYS A 53 -4.81 -3.14 12.01
C LYS A 53 -4.91 -3.94 10.73
N GLY A 54 -3.82 -4.19 10.03
CA GLY A 54 -3.86 -5.03 8.86
C GLY A 54 -2.47 -5.20 8.28
N SER A 55 -2.19 -6.39 7.77
CA SER A 55 -0.93 -6.67 7.10
C SER A 55 -1.16 -7.57 5.90
N SER A 56 -0.49 -7.25 4.79
CA SER A 56 -0.47 -8.11 3.62
C SER A 56 0.89 -8.06 2.95
N SER A 57 1.42 -9.24 2.64
CA SER A 57 2.66 -9.42 1.87
C SER A 57 2.36 -9.97 0.48
N SER A 58 3.09 -9.52 -0.54
CA SER A 58 3.07 -10.18 -1.85
C SER A 58 3.83 -11.50 -1.75
N LEU A 59 3.18 -12.60 -2.09
CA LEU A 59 3.79 -13.94 -2.06
C LEU A 59 4.54 -14.29 -3.35
N ASP A 60 4.22 -13.60 -4.46
CA ASP A 60 4.81 -13.86 -5.77
C ASP A 60 5.67 -12.69 -6.25
N ASN A 61 6.93 -13.00 -6.53
CA ASN A 61 7.89 -12.09 -7.18
C ASN A 61 7.58 -11.90 -8.68
N GLU A 62 6.64 -12.63 -9.27
CA GLU A 62 6.30 -12.50 -10.69
C GLU A 62 5.46 -11.24 -11.00
N SER A 63 4.88 -10.63 -9.97
CA SER A 63 4.05 -9.42 -10.12
C SER A 63 4.88 -8.14 -10.05
N THR A 64 4.49 -7.15 -10.85
CA THR A 64 5.12 -5.83 -10.84
C THR A 64 4.92 -5.13 -9.50
N LEU A 65 5.90 -4.32 -9.09
CA LEU A 65 5.88 -3.55 -7.84
C LEU A 65 4.56 -2.77 -7.67
N ILE A 66 4.09 -2.11 -8.74
CA ILE A 66 2.82 -1.37 -8.72
C ILE A 66 1.62 -2.26 -8.39
N ASN A 67 1.54 -3.45 -8.98
CA ASN A 67 0.44 -4.37 -8.74
C ASN A 67 0.52 -4.96 -7.34
N ASN A 68 1.73 -5.28 -6.89
CA ASN A 68 1.97 -5.77 -5.54
C ASN A 68 1.54 -4.76 -4.48
N ILE A 69 1.88 -3.48 -4.64
CA ILE A 69 1.46 -2.42 -3.73
C ILE A 69 -0.06 -2.29 -3.71
N ILE A 70 -0.69 -2.18 -4.89
CA ILE A 70 -2.15 -1.99 -4.99
C ILE A 70 -2.89 -3.18 -4.34
N LEU A 71 -2.47 -4.40 -4.67
CA LEU A 71 -3.12 -5.61 -4.15
C LEU A 71 -2.90 -5.76 -2.65
N CYS A 72 -1.67 -5.58 -2.17
CA CYS A 72 -1.37 -5.73 -0.74
C CYS A 72 -2.05 -4.65 0.09
N ALA A 73 -2.10 -3.39 -0.39
CA ALA A 73 -2.78 -2.32 0.32
C ALA A 73 -4.28 -2.59 0.47
N LYS A 74 -4.94 -3.05 -0.61
CA LYS A 74 -6.35 -3.46 -0.55
C LYS A 74 -6.56 -4.65 0.38
N LYS A 75 -5.70 -5.67 0.29
CA LYS A 75 -5.79 -6.84 1.16
C LYS A 75 -5.59 -6.52 2.63
N ALA A 76 -4.57 -5.73 2.96
CA ALA A 76 -4.32 -5.29 4.33
C ALA A 76 -5.50 -4.50 4.91
N ALA A 77 -6.20 -3.71 4.08
CA ALA A 77 -7.35 -2.93 4.54
C ALA A 77 -8.66 -3.72 4.62
N PHE A 78 -8.91 -4.67 3.71
CA PHE A 78 -10.24 -5.26 3.53
C PHE A 78 -10.30 -6.79 3.56
N GLU A 79 -9.18 -7.49 3.35
CA GLU A 79 -9.13 -8.96 3.21
C GLU A 79 -8.24 -9.65 4.25
N ASP A 80 -7.72 -8.94 5.26
CA ASP A 80 -6.93 -9.55 6.33
C ASP A 80 -7.84 -10.43 7.22
N PRO A 81 -7.65 -11.77 7.25
CA PRO A 81 -8.51 -12.66 8.03
C PRO A 81 -8.34 -12.49 9.54
N ASN A 82 -7.25 -11.87 9.99
CA ASN A 82 -6.97 -11.65 11.41
C ASN A 82 -7.43 -10.27 11.89
N SER A 83 -7.96 -9.43 10.99
CA SER A 83 -8.34 -8.07 11.32
C SER A 83 -9.70 -7.68 10.77
N GLU A 84 -10.29 -6.67 11.38
CA GLU A 84 -11.56 -6.12 10.90
C GLU A 84 -11.33 -5.25 9.67
N VAL A 85 -12.32 -5.26 8.78
CA VAL A 85 -12.34 -4.40 7.60
C VAL A 85 -12.21 -2.94 8.03
N LEU A 86 -11.25 -2.24 7.43
CA LEU A 86 -10.98 -0.84 7.72
C LEU A 86 -12.19 0.03 7.38
N THR A 87 -12.62 0.87 8.31
CA THR A 87 -13.64 1.89 8.06
C THR A 87 -13.01 3.18 7.53
N THR A 88 -13.78 4.04 6.86
CA THR A 88 -13.28 5.33 6.36
C THR A 88 -12.71 6.21 7.47
N SER A 89 -13.32 6.21 8.66
CA SER A 89 -12.82 6.95 9.82
C SER A 89 -11.45 6.41 10.27
N GLN A 90 -11.34 5.09 10.38
CA GLN A 90 -10.09 4.41 10.70
C GLN A 90 -9.00 4.70 9.66
N TYR A 91 -9.33 4.68 8.37
CA TYR A 91 -8.41 5.00 7.29
C TYR A 91 -7.81 6.41 7.39
N LEU A 92 -8.62 7.41 7.78
CA LEU A 92 -8.15 8.79 7.96
C LEU A 92 -7.10 8.90 9.08
N HIS A 93 -7.25 8.07 10.11
CA HIS A 93 -6.31 7.97 11.23
C HIS A 93 -5.24 6.87 11.04
N ALA A 94 -5.23 6.18 9.90
CA ALA A 94 -4.31 5.08 9.65
C ALA A 94 -2.98 5.57 9.09
N GLU A 95 -1.89 5.13 9.72
CA GLU A 95 -0.54 5.16 9.16
C GLU A 95 -0.38 3.98 8.20
N VAL A 96 0.30 4.24 7.09
CA VAL A 96 0.58 3.22 6.07
C VAL A 96 2.08 3.00 6.05
N GLU A 97 2.51 1.78 6.33
CA GLU A 97 3.90 1.37 6.19
C GLU A 97 4.05 0.46 4.98
N LEU A 98 5.04 0.77 4.15
CA LEU A 98 5.41 0.00 2.99
C LEU A 98 6.84 -0.51 3.18
N ILE A 99 7.00 -1.82 3.08
CA ILE A 99 8.28 -2.50 3.16
C ILE A 99 8.55 -3.14 1.80
N LEU A 100 9.69 -2.84 1.21
CA LEU A 100 10.17 -3.40 -0.04
C LEU A 100 11.29 -4.38 0.26
N GLN A 101 11.15 -5.61 -0.22
CA GLN A 101 12.18 -6.63 -0.12
C GLN A 101 12.95 -6.67 -1.43
N THR A 102 14.13 -6.06 -1.42
CA THR A 102 15.05 -6.07 -2.57
C THR A 102 16.20 -7.05 -2.31
N PRO A 103 16.89 -7.53 -3.35
CA PRO A 103 18.08 -8.38 -3.18
C PRO A 103 19.18 -7.73 -2.32
N ASP A 104 19.25 -6.40 -2.34
CA ASP A 104 20.26 -5.61 -1.62
C ASP A 104 19.86 -5.34 -0.15
N GLY A 105 18.62 -5.64 0.23
CA GLY A 105 18.11 -5.46 1.59
C GLY A 105 16.63 -5.05 1.65
N GLU A 106 16.17 -4.87 2.89
CA GLU A 106 14.82 -4.40 3.18
C GLU A 106 14.78 -2.88 3.27
N ILE A 107 13.86 -2.25 2.55
CA ILE A 107 13.60 -0.81 2.60
C ILE A 107 12.21 -0.61 3.19
N SER A 108 12.11 0.01 4.36
CA SER A 108 10.84 0.35 4.99
C SER A 108 10.61 1.86 4.98
N GLU A 109 9.41 2.28 4.55
CA GLU A 109 8.97 3.66 4.56
C GLU A 109 7.56 3.74 5.17
N ARG A 110 7.35 4.69 6.09
CA ARG A 110 6.07 4.86 6.79
C ARG A 110 5.50 6.24 6.54
N ASP A 111 4.25 6.28 6.09
CA ASP A 111 3.47 7.48 5.88
C ASP A 111 2.53 7.74 7.08
N PRO A 112 2.58 8.94 7.68
CA PRO A 112 1.73 9.28 8.81
C PRO A 112 0.26 9.35 8.41
N ALA A 113 -0.63 9.31 9.41
CA ALA A 113 -2.07 9.48 9.23
C ALA A 113 -2.43 10.78 8.51
N ILE A 114 -3.56 10.76 7.79
CA ILE A 114 -4.06 11.93 7.05
C ILE A 114 -4.57 12.99 8.05
N ILE A 115 -5.22 12.53 9.11
CA ILE A 115 -5.74 13.37 10.19
C ILE A 115 -5.18 12.84 11.50
N SER A 116 -4.50 13.72 12.23
CA SER A 116 -4.00 13.50 13.60
C SER A 116 -5.02 13.95 14.63
#